data_AF-A0A7I8ML36-F1
#
_entry.id   AF-A0A7I8ML36-F1
#
_cell.length_a   1.000
_cell.length_b   1.000
_cell.length_c   1.000
_cell.angle_alpha   90.00
_cell.angle_beta   90.00
_cell.angle_gamma   90.00
#
_symmetry.space_group_name_H-M   'P 1'
#
loop_
_entity.id
_entity.type
_entity.pdbx_description
1 polymer ?
#
loop_
_entity_poly.entity_id
_entity_poly.type
_entity_poly.pdbx_seq_one_letter_code
_entity_poly.pdbx_strand_id
1 'polypeptide(L)'
;MKKEIQEEIEILWSDFEDYDVDQKLEASDRINKCASKEDLPQLLNLLKSEKNNFWVRELLAEPICDLGGSEFLEELFDASLLNEQEGHDNDSFNHFLTEIADSEPEKCKAKLNQLLAQPNFKHKEKATWLLQFCE
;
A
#
# COMPACT_ATOMS: atom_id res chain seq x y z
N MET A 1 13.29 -7.83 -7.23
CA MET A 1 13.11 -8.05 -5.79
C MET A 1 14.29 -8.80 -5.23
N LYS A 2 14.89 -8.22 -4.19
CA LYS A 2 15.97 -8.82 -3.43
C LYS A 2 15.51 -10.12 -2.73
N LYS A 3 16.44 -11.04 -2.51
CA LYS A 3 16.16 -12.34 -1.86
C LYS A 3 15.66 -12.12 -0.43
N GLU A 4 16.23 -11.13 0.24
CA GLU A 4 15.91 -10.70 1.58
C GLU A 4 14.43 -10.30 1.69
N ILE A 5 13.93 -9.46 0.77
CA ILE A 5 12.50 -9.07 0.76
C ILE A 5 11.60 -10.29 0.56
N GLN A 6 11.98 -11.22 -0.32
CA GLN A 6 11.18 -12.45 -0.52
C GLN A 6 11.10 -13.29 0.76
N GLU A 7 12.19 -13.40 1.51
CA GLU A 7 12.23 -14.17 2.76
C GLU A 7 11.32 -13.55 3.83
N GLU A 8 11.34 -12.22 3.96
CA GLU A 8 10.45 -11.50 4.89
C GLU A 8 8.97 -11.64 4.52
N ILE A 9 8.66 -11.69 3.22
CA ILE A 9 7.28 -11.89 2.75
C ILE A 9 6.74 -13.28 3.11
N GLU A 10 7.58 -14.32 3.06
CA GLU A 10 7.16 -15.65 3.53
C GLU A 10 6.86 -15.64 5.05
N ILE A 11 7.56 -14.82 5.83
CA ILE A 11 7.23 -14.60 7.25
C ILE A 11 5.87 -13.91 7.37
N LEU A 12 5.57 -12.89 6.55
CA LEU A 12 4.25 -12.25 6.58
C LEU A 12 3.11 -13.22 6.23
N TRP A 13 3.33 -14.15 5.30
CA TRP A 13 2.34 -15.16 4.88
C TRP A 13 2.23 -16.39 5.79
N SER A 14 3.14 -16.58 6.74
CA SER A 14 3.08 -17.74 7.64
C SER A 14 1.86 -17.70 8.56
N ASP A 15 1.57 -18.81 9.22
CA ASP A 15 0.62 -18.82 10.33
C ASP A 15 1.22 -18.19 11.60
N PHE A 16 0.35 -17.78 12.52
CA PHE A 16 0.74 -17.23 13.82
C PHE A 16 1.32 -18.27 14.80
N GLU A 17 1.24 -19.56 14.46
CA GLU A 17 1.93 -20.63 15.19
C GLU A 17 3.43 -20.67 14.86
N ASP A 18 3.81 -20.26 13.65
CA ASP A 18 5.19 -20.24 13.19
C ASP A 18 5.88 -18.90 13.50
N TYR A 19 5.16 -17.79 13.31
CA TYR A 19 5.65 -16.44 13.56
C TYR A 19 4.56 -15.58 14.18
N ASP A 20 4.82 -15.07 15.38
CA ASP A 20 3.88 -14.22 16.08
C ASP A 20 3.76 -12.81 15.46
N VAL A 21 2.89 -11.98 16.07
CA VAL A 21 2.64 -10.61 15.59
C VAL A 21 3.92 -9.78 15.59
N ASP A 22 4.74 -9.88 16.64
CA ASP A 22 5.95 -9.07 16.79
C ASP A 22 6.96 -9.45 15.70
N GLN A 23 7.16 -10.75 15.46
CA GLN A 23 8.05 -11.25 14.42
C GLN A 23 7.62 -10.81 13.01
N LYS A 24 6.31 -10.78 12.74
CA LYS A 24 5.77 -10.31 11.47
C LYS A 24 5.92 -8.79 11.31
N LEU A 25 5.72 -8.01 12.37
CA LEU A 25 5.99 -6.58 12.35
C LEU A 25 7.47 -6.29 12.12
N GLU A 26 8.37 -7.04 12.75
CA GLU A 26 9.81 -6.93 12.49
C GLU A 26 10.17 -7.29 11.04
N ALA A 27 9.51 -8.30 10.45
CA ALA A 27 9.70 -8.63 9.03
C ALA A 27 9.24 -7.48 8.12
N SER A 28 8.10 -6.86 8.41
CA SER A 28 7.63 -5.66 7.70
C SER A 28 8.63 -4.51 7.80
N ASP A 29 9.15 -4.23 9.00
CA ASP A 29 10.16 -3.19 9.21
C ASP A 29 11.47 -3.48 8.43
N ARG A 30 11.88 -4.75 8.35
CA ARG A 30 13.02 -5.16 7.51
C ARG A 30 12.73 -4.97 6.02
N ILE A 31 11.52 -5.25 5.55
CA ILE A 31 11.09 -4.94 4.18
C ILE A 31 11.23 -3.43 3.93
N ASN A 32 10.66 -2.59 4.79
CA ASN A 32 10.71 -1.13 4.64
C ASN A 32 12.15 -0.59 4.57
N LYS A 33 13.03 -1.10 5.44
CA LYS A 33 14.45 -0.68 5.47
C LYS A 33 15.26 -1.15 4.27
N CYS A 34 14.92 -2.30 3.69
CA CYS A 34 15.71 -2.91 2.62
C CYS A 34 15.16 -2.63 1.21
N ALA A 35 13.87 -2.33 1.11
CA ALA A 35 13.20 -2.05 -0.14
C ALA A 35 13.73 -0.78 -0.80
N SER A 36 13.69 -0.78 -2.12
CA SER A 36 14.12 0.35 -2.94
C SER A 36 13.17 0.53 -4.12
N LYS A 37 13.28 1.66 -4.83
CA LYS A 37 12.43 1.91 -6.00
C LYS A 37 12.53 0.82 -7.07
N GLU A 38 13.63 0.09 -7.15
CA GLU A 38 13.81 -1.05 -8.08
C GLU A 38 12.91 -2.24 -7.74
N ASP A 39 12.45 -2.34 -6.49
CA ASP A 39 11.60 -3.43 -6.00
C ASP A 39 10.10 -3.14 -6.17
N LEU A 40 9.71 -1.89 -6.47
CA LEU A 40 8.31 -1.45 -6.62
C LEU A 40 7.47 -2.35 -7.53
N PRO A 41 7.91 -2.75 -8.75
CA PRO A 41 7.11 -3.61 -9.60
C PRO A 41 6.77 -4.96 -8.95
N GLN A 42 7.66 -5.50 -8.13
CA GLN A 42 7.39 -6.75 -7.42
C GLN A 42 6.56 -6.53 -6.16
N LEU A 43 6.77 -5.45 -5.41
CA LEU A 43 5.91 -5.09 -4.27
C LEU A 43 4.45 -4.90 -4.71
N LEU A 44 4.22 -4.25 -5.86
CA LEU A 44 2.89 -4.08 -6.44
C LEU A 44 2.26 -5.41 -6.88
N ASN A 45 3.06 -6.35 -7.38
CA ASN A 45 2.57 -7.71 -7.68
C ASN A 45 2.23 -8.46 -6.40
N LEU A 46 3.05 -8.32 -5.35
CA LEU A 46 2.79 -8.92 -4.04
C LEU A 46 1.52 -8.35 -3.42
N LEU A 47 1.28 -7.05 -3.50
CA LEU A 47 0.05 -6.41 -3.00
C LEU A 47 -1.23 -7.08 -3.54
N LYS A 48 -1.17 -7.55 -4.80
CA LYS A 48 -2.27 -8.22 -5.53
C LYS A 48 -2.31 -9.74 -5.33
N SER A 49 -1.42 -10.30 -4.51
CA SER A 49 -1.33 -11.75 -4.28
C SER A 49 -2.55 -12.27 -3.53
N GLU A 50 -3.11 -13.39 -4.01
CA GLU A 50 -4.20 -14.11 -3.33
C GLU A 50 -3.80 -14.69 -1.98
N LYS A 51 -2.48 -14.78 -1.70
CA LYS A 51 -1.96 -15.18 -0.38
C LYS A 51 -2.14 -14.10 0.68
N ASN A 52 -2.35 -12.85 0.28
CA ASN A 52 -2.47 -11.77 1.25
C ASN A 52 -3.84 -11.80 1.94
N ASN A 53 -3.82 -11.74 3.26
CA ASN A 53 -4.95 -11.22 4.02
C ASN A 53 -4.89 -9.68 4.07
N PHE A 54 -5.92 -9.05 4.64
CA PHE A 54 -6.00 -7.60 4.78
C PHE A 54 -4.76 -6.98 5.45
N TRP A 55 -4.24 -7.65 6.48
CA TRP A 55 -3.13 -7.15 7.29
C TRP A 55 -1.82 -7.12 6.50
N VAL A 56 -1.53 -8.16 5.71
CA VAL A 56 -0.37 -8.18 4.81
C VAL A 56 -0.48 -7.08 3.75
N ARG A 57 -1.69 -6.79 3.24
CA ARG A 57 -1.88 -5.68 2.30
C ARG A 57 -1.60 -4.32 2.95
N GLU A 58 -1.96 -4.13 4.22
CA GLU A 58 -1.60 -2.92 4.97
C GLU A 58 -0.10 -2.78 5.18
N LEU A 59 0.58 -3.85 5.60
CA LEU A 59 2.03 -3.84 5.80
C LEU A 59 2.79 -3.59 4.49
N LEU A 60 2.31 -4.13 3.37
CA LEU A 60 2.88 -3.86 2.05
C LEU A 60 2.58 -2.46 1.51
N ALA A 61 1.55 -1.77 2.03
CA ALA A 61 1.20 -0.44 1.56
C ALA A 61 2.27 0.58 1.92
N GLU A 62 2.84 0.52 3.13
CA GLU A 62 3.87 1.43 3.61
C GLU A 62 5.08 1.57 2.67
N PRO A 63 5.83 0.50 2.32
CA PRO A 63 6.99 0.64 1.44
C PRO A 63 6.60 1.09 0.03
N ILE A 64 5.39 0.74 -0.44
CA ILE A 64 4.90 1.18 -1.75
C ILE A 64 4.61 2.68 -1.73
N CYS A 65 3.97 3.19 -0.68
CA CYS A 65 3.71 4.61 -0.46
C CYS A 65 5.03 5.39 -0.35
N ASP A 66 5.97 4.93 0.47
CA ASP A 66 7.25 5.61 0.70
C ASP A 66 8.12 5.69 -0.56
N LEU A 67 8.17 4.61 -1.34
CA LEU A 67 9.06 4.51 -2.49
C LEU A 67 8.42 5.06 -3.78
N GLY A 68 7.12 4.84 -3.96
CA GLY A 68 6.39 5.14 -5.18
C GLY A 68 5.51 6.40 -5.11
N GLY A 69 5.14 6.83 -3.91
CA GLY A 69 4.26 7.97 -3.68
C GLY A 69 2.95 7.85 -4.46
N SER A 70 2.52 8.97 -5.02
CA SER A 70 1.26 9.10 -5.74
C SER A 70 1.22 8.34 -7.06
N GLU A 71 2.33 7.81 -7.57
CA GLU A 71 2.32 7.13 -8.89
C GLU A 71 1.39 5.92 -8.91
N PHE A 72 1.25 5.24 -7.76
CA PHE A 72 0.52 3.97 -7.60
C PHE A 72 -0.78 4.09 -6.79
N LEU A 73 -1.38 5.28 -6.74
CA LEU A 73 -2.65 5.50 -6.01
C LEU A 73 -3.76 4.54 -6.45
N GLU A 74 -3.83 4.18 -7.73
CA GLU A 74 -4.89 3.29 -8.22
C GLU A 74 -4.74 1.87 -7.66
N GLU A 75 -3.52 1.33 -7.63
CA GLU A 75 -3.22 0.04 -7.03
C GLU A 75 -3.43 0.03 -5.51
N LEU A 76 -3.07 1.12 -4.83
CA LEU A 76 -3.32 1.28 -3.38
C LEU A 76 -4.82 1.35 -3.08
N PHE A 77 -5.59 2.06 -3.90
CA PHE A 77 -7.06 2.10 -3.77
C PHE A 77 -7.70 0.75 -4.05
N ASP A 78 -7.19 -0.03 -5.01
CA ASP A 78 -7.65 -1.40 -5.26
C ASP A 78 -7.46 -2.30 -4.03
N ALA A 79 -6.29 -2.23 -3.40
CA ALA A 79 -6.00 -3.02 -2.20
C ALA A 79 -6.84 -2.58 -1.00
N SER A 80 -7.01 -1.27 -0.79
CA SER A 80 -7.88 -0.72 0.26
C SER A 80 -9.34 -1.14 0.03
N LEU A 81 -9.86 -1.06 -1.19
CA LEU A 81 -11.22 -1.50 -1.48
C LEU A 81 -11.43 -2.98 -1.19
N LEU A 82 -10.43 -3.82 -1.47
CA LEU A 82 -10.49 -5.25 -1.15
C LEU A 82 -10.56 -5.50 0.37
N ASN A 83 -9.75 -4.78 1.16
CA ASN A 83 -9.83 -4.81 2.62
C ASN A 83 -11.22 -4.41 3.14
N GLU A 84 -11.81 -3.35 2.60
CA GLU A 84 -13.17 -2.90 2.96
C GLU A 84 -14.22 -3.97 2.63
N GLN A 85 -14.11 -4.63 1.48
CA GLN A 85 -15.00 -5.73 1.08
C GLN A 85 -14.86 -6.96 1.97
N GLU A 86 -13.68 -7.18 2.56
CA GLU A 86 -13.42 -8.21 3.56
C GLU A 86 -13.85 -7.79 4.98
N GLY A 87 -14.27 -6.53 5.18
CA GLY A 87 -14.79 -6.01 6.45
C GLY A 87 -13.79 -5.27 7.33
N HIS A 88 -12.69 -4.78 6.75
CA HIS A 88 -11.62 -4.05 7.46
C HIS A 88 -11.67 -2.53 7.18
N ASP A 89 -11.24 -1.73 8.15
CA ASP A 89 -11.40 -0.26 8.19
C ASP A 89 -10.30 0.54 7.46
N ASN A 90 -9.17 -0.10 7.13
CA ASN A 90 -8.04 0.49 6.41
C ASN A 90 -7.34 1.65 7.14
N ASP A 91 -7.28 1.66 8.46
CA ASP A 91 -6.67 2.77 9.21
C ASP A 91 -5.21 3.03 8.78
N SER A 92 -4.38 1.98 8.67
CA SER A 92 -2.98 2.10 8.21
C SER A 92 -2.91 2.58 6.75
N PHE A 93 -3.75 2.04 5.88
CA PHE A 93 -3.83 2.46 4.48
C PHE A 93 -4.17 3.94 4.34
N ASN A 94 -5.18 4.40 5.09
CA ASN A 94 -5.61 5.79 5.08
C ASN A 94 -4.50 6.70 5.56
N HIS A 95 -3.80 6.32 6.63
CA HIS A 95 -2.63 7.05 7.12
C HIS A 95 -1.57 7.21 6.01
N PHE A 96 -1.11 6.13 5.38
CA PHE A 96 -0.07 6.22 4.35
C PHE A 96 -0.51 7.02 3.12
N LEU A 97 -1.78 6.92 2.72
CA LEU A 97 -2.33 7.75 1.64
C LEU A 97 -2.24 9.24 2.00
N THR A 98 -2.63 9.62 3.22
CA THR A 98 -2.53 11.02 3.67
C THR A 98 -1.08 11.51 3.77
N GLU A 99 -0.13 10.64 4.14
CA GLU A 99 1.30 10.96 4.12
C GLU A 99 1.82 11.23 2.69
N ILE A 100 1.33 10.51 1.67
CA ILE A 100 1.64 10.83 0.26
C ILE A 100 1.10 12.23 -0.08
N ALA A 101 -0.13 12.52 0.32
CA ALA A 101 -0.76 13.81 0.02
C ALA A 101 -0.03 14.99 0.69
N ASP A 102 0.46 14.81 1.92
CA ASP A 102 1.24 15.82 2.66
C ASP A 102 2.68 15.96 2.13
N SER A 103 3.32 14.85 1.78
CA SER A 103 4.73 14.85 1.33
C SER A 103 4.91 15.33 -0.12
N GLU A 104 3.92 15.12 -1.00
CA GLU A 104 3.97 15.58 -2.39
C GLU A 104 2.64 16.17 -2.91
N PRO A 105 2.11 17.23 -2.28
CA PRO A 105 0.74 17.72 -2.48
C PRO A 105 0.42 18.05 -3.93
N GLU A 106 1.29 18.78 -4.63
CA GLU A 106 1.07 19.15 -6.03
C GLU A 106 1.08 17.94 -6.97
N LYS A 107 2.00 16.98 -6.74
CA LYS A 107 2.11 15.77 -7.56
C LYS A 107 0.94 14.82 -7.30
N CYS A 108 0.58 14.63 -6.03
CA CYS A 108 -0.57 13.86 -5.61
C CYS A 108 -1.87 14.43 -6.20
N LYS A 109 -2.09 15.74 -6.05
CA LYS A 109 -3.24 16.45 -6.64
C LYS A 109 -3.30 16.33 -8.15
N ALA A 110 -2.18 16.47 -8.86
CA ALA A 110 -2.14 16.31 -10.31
C ALA A 110 -2.54 14.87 -10.72
N LYS A 111 -2.02 13.86 -10.04
CA LYS A 111 -2.39 12.46 -10.27
C LYS A 111 -3.87 12.19 -9.95
N LEU A 112 -4.37 12.67 -8.82
CA LEU A 112 -5.77 12.50 -8.42
C LEU A 112 -6.72 13.12 -9.45
N ASN A 113 -6.43 14.32 -9.94
CA ASN A 113 -7.20 14.95 -11.01
C ASN A 113 -7.14 14.15 -12.32
N GLN A 114 -5.98 13.60 -12.67
CA GLN A 114 -5.85 12.71 -13.83
C GLN A 114 -6.73 11.45 -13.68
N LEU A 115 -6.72 10.81 -12.51
CA LEU A 115 -7.54 9.62 -12.23
C LEU A 115 -9.03 9.95 -12.28
N LEU A 116 -9.45 11.05 -11.63
CA LEU A 116 -10.84 11.50 -11.60
C LEU A 116 -11.41 11.87 -12.99
N ALA A 117 -10.54 12.28 -13.92
CA ALA A 117 -10.93 12.57 -15.30
C ALA A 117 -11.21 11.31 -16.14
N GLN A 118 -10.84 10.12 -15.68
CA GLN A 118 -11.09 8.89 -16.43
C GLN A 118 -12.58 8.48 -16.35
N PRO A 119 -13.25 8.17 -17.47
CA PRO A 119 -14.70 7.91 -17.51
C PRO A 119 -15.20 6.83 -16.54
N ASN A 120 -14.39 5.80 -16.29
CA ASN A 120 -14.74 4.62 -15.50
C ASN A 120 -13.86 4.44 -14.26
N PHE A 121 -13.25 5.51 -13.76
CA PHE A 121 -12.50 5.43 -12.51
C PHE A 121 -13.44 5.05 -11.37
N LYS A 122 -13.17 3.91 -10.73
CA LYS A 122 -14.04 3.31 -9.70
C LYS A 122 -13.83 3.91 -8.30
N HIS A 123 -12.67 4.53 -8.05
CA HIS A 123 -12.30 5.03 -6.72
C HIS A 123 -12.57 6.53 -6.53
N LYS A 124 -13.68 7.04 -7.07
CA LYS A 124 -13.99 8.48 -7.07
C LYS A 124 -14.11 9.05 -5.67
N GLU A 125 -14.77 8.34 -4.76
CA GLU A 125 -14.96 8.79 -3.38
C GLU A 125 -13.63 8.87 -2.64
N LYS A 126 -12.83 7.79 -2.69
CA LYS A 126 -11.49 7.73 -2.08
C LYS A 126 -10.56 8.82 -2.62
N ALA A 127 -10.52 9.01 -3.95
CA ALA A 127 -9.69 10.05 -4.55
C ALA A 127 -10.15 11.47 -4.19
N THR A 128 -11.47 11.70 -4.11
CA THR A 128 -12.04 13.00 -3.70
C THR A 128 -11.76 13.29 -2.23
N TRP A 129 -11.82 12.27 -1.37
CA TRP A 129 -11.40 12.37 0.03
C TRP A 129 -9.91 12.71 0.12
N LEU A 130 -9.05 12.00 -0.61
CA LEU A 130 -7.60 12.22 -0.52
C LEU A 130 -7.17 13.61 -1.00
N LEU A 131 -7.88 14.20 -1.97
CA LEU A 131 -7.66 15.58 -2.42
C LEU A 131 -7.76 16.62 -1.30
N GLN A 132 -8.48 16.33 -0.21
CA GLN A 132 -8.62 17.24 0.93
C GLN A 132 -7.33 17.39 1.74
N PHE A 133 -6.35 16.50 1.52
CA PHE A 133 -5.07 16.48 2.23
C PHE A 133 -3.90 17.00 1.36
N CYS A 134 -4.15 17.39 0.11
CA CYS A 134 -3.14 18.01 -0.75
C CYS A 134 -3.09 19.53 -0.53
N GLU A 135 -2.56 19.95 0.62
CA GLU A 135 -2.40 21.37 1.03
C GLU A 135 -1.11 22.04 0.52
#